data_AF-A0A817Y6G7-F1
#
_entry.id   AF-A0A817Y6G7-F1
#
_cell.length_a   1.000
_cell.length_b   1.000
_cell.length_c   1.000
_cell.angle_alpha   90.00
_cell.angle_beta   90.00
_cell.angle_gamma   90.00
#
_symmetry.space_group_name_H-M   'P 1'
#
loop_
_entity.id
_entity.type
_entity.pdbx_description
1 polymer ?
#
loop_
_entity_poly.entity_id
_entity_poly.type
_entity_poly.pdbx_seq_one_letter_code
_entity_poly.pdbx_strand_id
1 'polypeptide(L)'
;MGNAYIDPMTMYESYLPFALANNLVKNNSALYNDITNQLRICQRALSKEAHVFEEECEYILRQIQENGEMNNQNMIKEKGRCVNVYDVRLDDTWPHCGINWPPEMKYLTLYLHRQDVMSHIHVDSKKSEWIECANSVFKTFQAYHSEPSIKLLPDLLQKIPIVLYSGEYDLTCNHFATEKMIDSMTWNNQTGFDLRDGTSAPLVPWIVDDEPVGLSRTARNLTYVLFYNASHMVPYNYAYRSRTMLHEFMQLNSSFNADQTAEYGTVVNMNQPKSRIDKRIILIGLPSIIIIIALVSLAWFVVWKQQQIGIHTLLSRIRELWSHKCDVQLQQLVVSSVTNDAKENVHAFGDTALV
;
A
#
# COMPACT_ATOMS: atom_id res chain seq x y z
N MET A 1 3.43 5.01 -19.85
CA MET A 1 2.05 5.08 -19.32
C MET A 1 2.12 4.70 -17.86
N GLY A 2 1.73 5.61 -16.98
CA GLY A 2 1.79 5.41 -15.53
C GLY A 2 0.44 5.04 -14.98
N ASN A 3 0.38 4.03 -14.11
CA ASN A 3 -0.82 3.66 -13.36
C ASN A 3 -2.07 3.64 -14.26
N ALA A 4 -1.96 2.94 -15.38
CA ALA A 4 -2.90 3.09 -16.48
C ALA A 4 -4.01 2.04 -16.42
N TYR A 5 -5.24 2.47 -16.69
CA TYR A 5 -6.38 1.61 -16.95
C TYR A 5 -6.36 1.16 -18.42
N ILE A 6 -5.95 -0.09 -18.67
CA ILE A 6 -5.68 -0.59 -20.03
C ILE A 6 -6.56 -1.79 -20.39
N ASP A 7 -6.61 -2.77 -19.48
CA ASP A 7 -7.38 -4.00 -19.60
C ASP A 7 -8.37 -4.12 -18.42
N PRO A 8 -9.66 -3.82 -18.64
CA PRO A 8 -10.71 -3.90 -17.64
C PRO A 8 -10.75 -5.25 -16.93
N MET A 9 -10.59 -6.36 -17.65
CA MET A 9 -10.74 -7.71 -17.10
C MET A 9 -9.69 -7.97 -16.02
N THR A 10 -8.42 -7.77 -16.34
CA THR A 10 -7.34 -7.94 -15.36
C THR A 10 -7.40 -6.87 -14.27
N MET A 11 -7.86 -5.65 -14.58
CA MET A 11 -8.07 -4.61 -13.58
C MET A 11 -9.08 -5.03 -12.50
N TYR A 12 -10.30 -5.42 -12.86
CA TYR A 12 -11.29 -5.79 -11.85
C TYR A 12 -10.91 -7.05 -11.07
N GLU A 13 -10.25 -8.01 -11.73
CA GLU A 13 -9.74 -9.23 -11.07
C GLU A 13 -8.59 -8.96 -10.09
N SER A 14 -7.90 -7.83 -10.23
CA SER A 14 -6.75 -7.47 -9.38
C SER A 14 -7.14 -6.85 -8.04
N TYR A 15 -8.34 -6.25 -7.94
CA TYR A 15 -8.70 -5.45 -6.76
C TYR A 15 -8.72 -6.27 -5.47
N LEU A 16 -9.31 -7.47 -5.48
CA LEU A 16 -9.35 -8.34 -4.31
C LEU A 16 -7.95 -8.81 -3.84
N PRO A 17 -7.10 -9.40 -4.70
CA PRO A 17 -5.76 -9.82 -4.28
C PRO A 17 -4.89 -8.63 -3.83
N PHE A 18 -4.99 -7.48 -4.51
CA PHE A 18 -4.29 -6.26 -4.08
C PHE A 18 -4.78 -5.77 -2.71
N ALA A 19 -6.08 -5.76 -2.46
CA ALA A 19 -6.67 -5.36 -1.19
C ALA A 19 -6.30 -6.31 -0.04
N LEU A 20 -6.19 -7.62 -0.32
CA LEU A 20 -5.68 -8.60 0.64
C LEU A 20 -4.21 -8.36 0.96
N ALA A 21 -3.37 -8.14 -0.06
CA ALA A 21 -1.94 -7.88 0.12
C ALA A 21 -1.66 -6.62 0.92
N ASN A 22 -2.52 -5.61 0.81
CA ASN A 22 -2.42 -4.33 1.52
C ASN A 22 -3.24 -4.27 2.82
N ASN A 23 -3.75 -5.40 3.30
CA ASN A 23 -4.55 -5.52 4.52
C ASN A 23 -5.84 -4.66 4.56
N LEU A 24 -6.34 -4.23 3.40
CA LEU A 24 -7.63 -3.51 3.29
C LEU A 24 -8.81 -4.46 3.47
N VAL A 25 -8.62 -5.74 3.13
CA VAL A 25 -9.62 -6.81 3.25
C VAL A 25 -8.97 -7.97 3.99
N LYS A 26 -9.72 -8.58 4.92
CA LYS A 26 -9.29 -9.81 5.60
C LYS A 26 -9.86 -11.03 4.90
N ASN A 27 -9.06 -12.09 4.76
CA ASN A 27 -9.49 -13.35 4.17
C ASN A 27 -10.74 -13.90 4.90
N ASN A 28 -11.73 -14.38 4.15
CA ASN A 28 -13.02 -14.89 4.66
C ASN A 28 -13.88 -13.90 5.47
N SER A 29 -13.57 -12.60 5.47
CA SER A 29 -14.44 -11.57 6.05
C SER A 29 -15.75 -11.40 5.26
N ALA A 30 -16.74 -10.69 5.83
CA ALA A 30 -17.96 -10.34 5.10
C ALA A 30 -17.63 -9.60 3.79
N LEU A 31 -16.80 -8.56 3.87
CA LEU A 31 -16.34 -7.78 2.71
C LEU A 31 -15.62 -8.64 1.67
N TYR A 32 -14.79 -9.60 2.08
CA TYR A 32 -14.15 -10.56 1.17
C TYR A 32 -15.19 -11.37 0.39
N ASN A 33 -16.23 -11.87 1.08
CA ASN A 33 -17.29 -12.65 0.44
C ASN A 33 -18.12 -11.80 -0.51
N ASP A 34 -18.42 -10.55 -0.12
CA ASP A 34 -19.17 -9.60 -0.94
C ASP A 34 -18.41 -9.27 -2.23
N ILE A 35 -17.12 -8.94 -2.13
CA ILE A 35 -16.26 -8.68 -3.30
C ILE A 35 -16.14 -9.94 -4.17
N THR A 36 -15.96 -11.12 -3.57
CA THR A 36 -15.87 -12.38 -4.32
C THR A 36 -17.15 -12.66 -5.11
N ASN A 37 -18.31 -12.37 -4.53
CA ASN A 37 -19.59 -12.50 -5.22
C ASN A 37 -19.73 -11.48 -6.35
N GLN A 38 -19.36 -10.22 -6.11
CA GLN A 38 -19.39 -9.19 -7.15
C GLN A 38 -18.44 -9.51 -8.30
N LEU A 39 -17.25 -10.07 -8.01
CA LEU A 39 -16.30 -10.47 -9.03
C LEU A 39 -16.90 -11.53 -9.98
N ARG A 40 -17.68 -12.48 -9.46
CA ARG A 40 -18.39 -13.46 -10.31
C ARG A 40 -19.43 -12.82 -11.21
N ILE A 41 -20.11 -11.76 -10.74
CA ILE A 41 -21.07 -11.00 -11.53
C ILE A 41 -20.33 -10.25 -12.65
N CYS A 42 -19.28 -9.52 -12.28
CA CYS A 42 -18.40 -8.80 -13.20
C CYS A 42 -17.82 -9.70 -14.29
N GLN A 43 -17.24 -10.85 -13.92
CA GLN A 43 -16.68 -11.81 -14.88
C GLN A 43 -17.71 -12.32 -15.89
N ARG A 44 -18.96 -12.54 -15.47
CA ARG A 44 -20.06 -12.94 -16.38
C ARG A 44 -20.49 -11.81 -17.31
N ALA A 45 -20.39 -10.55 -16.87
CA ALA A 45 -20.66 -9.41 -17.73
C ALA A 45 -19.57 -9.30 -18.81
N LEU A 46 -18.30 -9.27 -18.39
CA LEU A 46 -17.14 -9.13 -19.27
C LEU A 46 -16.95 -10.32 -20.23
N SER A 47 -17.41 -11.52 -19.87
CA SER A 47 -17.33 -12.70 -20.75
C SER A 47 -18.26 -12.63 -21.96
N LYS A 48 -19.29 -11.78 -21.93
CA LYS A 48 -20.21 -11.60 -23.07
C LYS A 48 -19.59 -10.65 -24.08
N GLU A 49 -19.16 -9.49 -23.60
CA GLU A 49 -18.48 -8.46 -24.35
C GLU A 49 -17.65 -7.63 -23.37
N ALA A 50 -16.37 -7.41 -23.68
CA ALA A 50 -15.48 -6.62 -22.84
C ALA A 50 -15.51 -5.16 -23.30
N HIS A 51 -16.14 -4.31 -22.50
CA HIS A 51 -16.18 -2.86 -22.71
C HIS A 51 -15.12 -2.15 -21.86
N VAL A 52 -14.80 -0.89 -22.23
CA VAL A 52 -13.91 -0.04 -21.43
C VAL A 52 -14.48 0.25 -20.05
N PHE A 53 -15.80 0.26 -19.89
CA PHE A 53 -16.48 0.51 -18.63
C PHE A 53 -17.59 -0.51 -18.43
N GLU A 54 -17.66 -1.09 -17.24
CA GLU A 54 -18.72 -2.03 -16.85
C GLU A 54 -19.22 -1.70 -15.44
N GLU A 55 -20.46 -1.22 -15.35
CA GLU A 55 -21.03 -0.69 -14.11
C GLU A 55 -21.05 -1.74 -12.98
N GLU A 56 -21.38 -2.98 -13.32
CA GLU A 56 -21.40 -4.10 -12.37
C GLU A 56 -19.99 -4.37 -11.80
N CYS A 57 -18.95 -4.08 -12.54
CA CYS A 57 -17.57 -4.29 -12.10
C CYS A 57 -17.08 -3.17 -11.18
N GLU A 58 -17.53 -1.92 -11.40
CA GLU A 58 -17.17 -0.76 -10.56
C GLU A 58 -17.54 -0.93 -9.08
N TYR A 59 -18.59 -1.71 -8.81
CA TYR A 59 -19.00 -1.98 -7.43
C TYR A 59 -17.89 -2.65 -6.60
N ILE A 60 -16.97 -3.39 -7.23
CA ILE A 60 -15.83 -4.02 -6.55
C ILE A 60 -14.95 -2.97 -5.86
N LEU A 61 -14.49 -1.97 -6.62
CA LEU A 61 -13.64 -0.91 -6.10
C LEU A 61 -14.39 -0.09 -5.04
N ARG A 62 -15.66 0.23 -5.30
CA ARG A 62 -16.53 0.95 -4.37
C ARG A 62 -16.65 0.25 -3.01
N GLN A 63 -16.80 -1.08 -2.99
CA GLN A 63 -16.87 -1.84 -1.74
C GLN A 63 -15.56 -1.76 -0.94
N ILE A 64 -14.40 -1.84 -1.60
CA ILE A 64 -13.10 -1.70 -0.94
C ILE A 64 -12.92 -0.28 -0.39
N GLN A 65 -13.30 0.73 -1.17
CA GLN A 65 -13.23 2.13 -0.80
C GLN A 65 -14.08 2.45 0.44
N GLU A 66 -15.33 1.98 0.47
CA GLU A 66 -16.29 2.23 1.55
C GLU A 66 -15.95 1.41 2.82
N ASN A 67 -15.65 0.12 2.64
CA ASN A 67 -15.66 -0.84 3.74
C ASN A 67 -14.28 -1.36 4.13
N GLY A 68 -13.24 -1.01 3.36
CA GLY A 68 -11.86 -1.41 3.62
C GLY A 68 -11.35 -0.99 5.00
N GLU A 69 -10.42 -1.76 5.52
CA GLU A 69 -9.61 -1.42 6.69
C GLU A 69 -8.66 -0.29 6.31
N MET A 70 -8.49 0.71 7.18
CA MET A 70 -7.58 1.83 6.95
C MET A 70 -6.38 1.70 7.87
N ASN A 71 -5.17 1.97 7.34
CA ASN A 71 -3.91 1.79 8.06
C ASN A 71 -3.58 2.88 9.10
N ASN A 72 -4.57 3.68 9.52
CA ASN A 72 -4.34 4.77 10.44
C ASN A 72 -4.21 4.26 11.89
N GLN A 73 -2.99 3.90 12.28
CA GLN A 73 -2.62 3.43 13.62
C GLN A 73 -3.07 4.36 14.76
N ASN A 74 -3.48 5.61 14.47
CA ASN A 74 -3.82 6.63 15.44
C ASN A 74 -5.20 7.27 15.29
N MET A 75 -6.05 6.79 14.39
CA MET A 75 -7.42 7.30 14.25
C MET A 75 -8.38 6.12 14.28
N ILE A 76 -9.23 6.04 15.31
CA ILE A 76 -10.46 5.25 15.28
C ILE A 76 -11.12 5.55 13.93
N LYS A 77 -11.61 4.53 13.20
CA LYS A 77 -12.37 4.68 11.94
C LYS A 77 -13.52 5.67 12.18
N GLU A 78 -13.23 6.96 12.05
CA GLU A 78 -14.19 8.02 12.30
C GLU A 78 -15.29 7.81 11.28
N LYS A 79 -16.53 7.82 11.78
CA LYS A 79 -17.69 7.63 10.92
C LYS A 79 -17.63 8.67 9.80
N GLY A 80 -17.61 8.21 8.55
CA GLY A 80 -17.50 9.08 7.37
C GLY A 80 -16.11 9.20 6.76
N ARG A 81 -15.14 8.35 7.13
CA ARG A 81 -13.87 8.18 6.39
C ARG A 81 -13.89 6.94 5.49
N CYS A 82 -13.12 6.97 4.41
CA CYS A 82 -12.96 5.91 3.42
C CYS A 82 -11.51 5.80 2.94
N VAL A 83 -11.16 4.66 2.34
CA VAL A 83 -9.83 4.43 1.75
C VAL A 83 -9.62 5.39 0.59
N ASN A 84 -8.43 6.01 0.51
CA ASN A 84 -8.05 6.79 -0.66
C ASN A 84 -7.68 5.84 -1.81
N VAL A 85 -8.43 5.91 -2.93
CA VAL A 85 -8.23 5.01 -4.08
C VAL A 85 -6.92 5.25 -4.84
N TYR A 86 -6.27 6.39 -4.63
CA TYR A 86 -5.00 6.74 -5.27
C TYR A 86 -3.77 6.37 -4.44
N ASP A 87 -3.91 6.23 -3.11
CA ASP A 87 -2.86 5.76 -2.21
C ASP A 87 -3.47 5.09 -0.98
N VAL A 88 -3.37 3.76 -0.89
CA VAL A 88 -4.00 2.95 0.19
C VAL A 88 -3.43 3.19 1.58
N ARG A 89 -2.33 3.94 1.68
CA ARG A 89 -1.76 4.37 2.96
C ARG A 89 -2.47 5.61 3.51
N LEU A 90 -3.27 6.27 2.69
CA LEU A 90 -4.05 7.46 3.02
C LEU A 90 -5.53 7.12 3.14
N ASP A 91 -6.27 8.01 3.78
CA ASP A 91 -7.71 8.01 3.89
C ASP A 91 -8.27 9.39 3.53
N ASP A 92 -9.58 9.45 3.26
CA ASP A 92 -10.28 10.69 2.93
C ASP A 92 -11.72 10.62 3.46
N THR A 93 -12.42 11.75 3.39
CA THR A 93 -13.84 11.88 3.74
C THR A 93 -14.72 11.20 2.70
N TRP A 94 -15.74 10.49 3.16
CA TRP A 94 -16.83 10.02 2.32
C TRP A 94 -17.68 11.22 1.85
N PRO A 95 -18.08 11.33 0.57
CA PRO A 95 -17.89 10.36 -0.53
C PRO A 95 -16.68 10.63 -1.44
N HIS A 96 -15.71 11.47 -1.04
CA HIS A 96 -14.59 11.88 -1.88
C HIS A 96 -13.53 10.80 -2.05
N CYS A 97 -13.11 10.15 -0.95
CA CYS A 97 -12.29 8.93 -0.95
C CYS A 97 -11.07 8.93 -1.88
N GLY A 98 -10.38 10.07 -1.98
CA GLY A 98 -9.24 10.28 -2.87
C GLY A 98 -9.40 11.49 -3.77
N ILE A 99 -10.63 11.94 -4.05
CA ILE A 99 -10.87 13.15 -4.87
C ILE A 99 -10.27 14.41 -4.23
N ASN A 100 -10.18 14.47 -2.88
CA ASN A 100 -9.54 15.61 -2.21
C ASN A 100 -8.00 15.55 -2.23
N TRP A 101 -7.42 14.48 -2.77
CA TRP A 101 -5.98 14.29 -2.87
C TRP A 101 -5.49 14.61 -4.29
N PRO A 102 -4.32 15.26 -4.43
CA PRO A 102 -3.46 15.76 -3.36
C PRO A 102 -3.98 17.05 -2.72
N PRO A 103 -3.72 17.29 -1.41
CA PRO A 103 -4.28 18.43 -0.68
C PRO A 103 -3.84 19.81 -1.22
N GLU A 104 -2.77 19.85 -2.01
CA GLU A 104 -2.25 21.04 -2.68
C GLU A 104 -3.06 21.47 -3.89
N MET A 105 -3.95 20.63 -4.44
CA MET A 105 -4.74 20.96 -5.64
C MET A 105 -5.55 22.23 -5.48
N LYS A 106 -6.06 22.50 -4.28
CA LYS A 106 -6.76 23.76 -3.96
C LYS A 106 -5.92 25.01 -4.21
N TYR A 107 -4.59 24.94 -4.03
CA TYR A 107 -3.69 26.07 -4.28
C TYR A 107 -3.45 26.26 -5.78
N LEU A 108 -3.39 25.16 -6.55
CA LEU A 108 -3.31 25.23 -8.01
C LEU A 108 -4.57 25.87 -8.59
N THR A 109 -5.76 25.48 -8.10
CA THR A 109 -7.04 26.12 -8.44
C THR A 109 -6.97 27.63 -8.21
N LEU A 110 -6.57 28.06 -7.01
CA LEU A 110 -6.47 29.48 -6.68
C LEU A 110 -5.47 30.22 -7.57
N TYR A 111 -4.32 29.62 -7.87
CA TYR A 111 -3.32 30.22 -8.73
C TYR A 111 -3.83 30.41 -10.16
N LEU A 112 -4.45 29.39 -10.75
CA LEU A 112 -4.97 29.43 -12.12
C LEU A 112 -6.22 30.30 -12.25
N HIS A 113 -6.89 30.64 -11.15
CA HIS A 113 -7.98 31.62 -11.11
C HIS A 113 -7.54 33.07 -10.96
N ARG A 114 -6.24 33.35 -10.76
CA ARG A 114 -5.79 34.73 -10.72
C ARG A 114 -5.92 35.36 -12.11
N GLN A 115 -6.49 36.55 -12.17
CA GLN A 115 -6.72 37.27 -13.43
C GLN A 115 -5.43 37.59 -14.17
N ASP A 116 -4.36 37.91 -13.45
CA ASP A 116 -3.04 38.12 -14.05
C ASP A 116 -2.51 36.83 -14.66
N VAL A 117 -2.58 35.69 -13.95
CA VAL A 117 -2.17 34.38 -14.49
C VAL A 117 -2.97 34.05 -15.74
N MET A 118 -4.31 34.08 -15.68
CA MET A 118 -5.17 33.80 -16.83
C MET A 118 -4.84 34.69 -18.04
N SER A 119 -4.61 35.99 -17.82
CA SER A 119 -4.23 36.91 -18.89
C SER A 119 -2.89 36.55 -19.53
N HIS A 120 -1.91 36.10 -18.75
CA HIS A 120 -0.58 35.73 -19.25
C HIS A 120 -0.58 34.39 -19.99
N ILE A 121 -1.51 33.48 -19.68
CA ILE A 121 -1.72 32.23 -20.43
C ILE A 121 -2.82 32.35 -21.50
N HIS A 122 -3.27 33.58 -21.77
CA HIS A 122 -4.24 33.93 -22.82
C HIS A 122 -5.61 33.22 -22.69
N VAL A 123 -6.03 32.93 -21.46
CA VAL A 123 -7.37 32.41 -21.18
C VAL A 123 -8.37 33.55 -21.20
N ASP A 124 -9.49 33.35 -21.92
CA ASP A 124 -10.63 34.25 -21.86
C ASP A 124 -11.33 34.09 -20.50
N SER A 125 -11.01 34.95 -19.55
CA SER A 125 -11.48 34.87 -18.16
C SER A 125 -13.00 34.98 -18.01
N LYS A 126 -13.74 35.33 -19.08
CA LYS A 126 -15.20 35.36 -19.10
C LYS A 126 -15.84 34.01 -19.43
N LYS A 127 -15.06 33.03 -19.88
CA LYS A 127 -15.59 31.79 -20.48
C LYS A 127 -15.31 30.52 -19.70
N SER A 128 -14.34 30.51 -18.78
CA SER A 128 -13.93 29.26 -18.14
C SER A 128 -13.37 29.47 -16.74
N GLU A 129 -13.87 28.67 -15.81
CA GLU A 129 -13.25 28.41 -14.52
C GLU A 129 -12.32 27.21 -14.68
N TRP A 130 -11.13 27.25 -14.08
CA TRP A 130 -10.26 26.10 -14.05
C TRP A 130 -10.76 25.10 -13.01
N ILE A 131 -11.02 23.88 -13.46
CA ILE A 131 -11.33 22.74 -12.62
C ILE A 131 -10.38 21.61 -13.02
N GLU A 132 -9.88 20.87 -12.04
CA GLU A 132 -8.95 19.76 -12.29
C GLU A 132 -9.61 18.66 -13.12
N CYS A 133 -10.80 18.21 -12.69
CA CYS A 133 -11.55 17.11 -13.30
C CYS A 133 -12.99 17.53 -13.58
N ALA A 134 -13.38 17.59 -14.86
CA ALA A 134 -14.73 17.92 -15.28
C ALA A 134 -15.64 16.68 -15.29
N ASN A 135 -16.46 16.52 -14.24
CA ASN A 135 -17.40 15.39 -14.11
C ASN A 135 -18.38 15.25 -15.30
N SER A 136 -18.68 16.33 -16.01
CA SER A 136 -19.51 16.27 -17.22
C SER A 136 -18.86 15.43 -18.32
N VAL A 137 -17.55 15.56 -18.52
CA VAL A 137 -16.80 14.77 -19.51
C VAL A 137 -16.84 13.30 -19.14
N PHE A 138 -16.58 12.95 -17.88
CA PHE A 138 -16.66 11.58 -17.39
C PHE A 138 -18.04 10.96 -17.65
N LYS A 139 -19.12 11.67 -17.28
CA LYS A 139 -20.50 11.20 -17.51
C LYS A 139 -20.83 10.98 -18.99
N THR A 140 -20.26 11.78 -19.88
CA THR A 140 -20.49 11.65 -21.32
C THR A 140 -19.59 10.59 -21.96
N PHE A 141 -18.38 10.36 -21.42
CA PHE A 141 -17.40 9.42 -21.94
C PHE A 141 -17.70 7.98 -21.46
N GLN A 142 -18.79 7.41 -21.96
CA GLN A 142 -19.21 6.05 -21.61
C GLN A 142 -18.47 4.95 -22.38
N ALA A 143 -17.91 5.29 -23.55
CA ALA A 143 -17.10 4.39 -24.37
C ALA A 143 -17.73 3.00 -24.69
N TYR A 144 -19.06 2.88 -24.68
CA TYR A 144 -19.78 1.60 -24.87
C TYR A 144 -19.41 0.85 -26.17
N HIS A 145 -19.02 1.58 -27.22
CA HIS A 145 -18.64 1.01 -28.51
C HIS A 145 -17.13 0.98 -28.75
N SER A 146 -16.33 1.31 -27.74
CA SER A 146 -14.87 1.25 -27.81
C SER A 146 -14.37 -0.04 -27.19
N GLU A 147 -13.39 -0.65 -27.83
CA GLU A 147 -12.71 -1.80 -27.27
C GLU A 147 -11.62 -1.36 -26.28
N PRO A 148 -11.32 -2.18 -25.26
CA PRO A 148 -10.19 -1.95 -24.36
C PRO A 148 -8.86 -1.78 -25.09
N SER A 149 -8.05 -0.82 -24.61
CA SER A 149 -6.78 -0.44 -25.25
C SER A 149 -5.71 -1.55 -25.27
N ILE A 150 -5.85 -2.58 -24.43
CA ILE A 150 -5.01 -3.79 -24.49
C ILE A 150 -4.98 -4.42 -25.89
N LYS A 151 -6.06 -4.31 -26.68
CA LYS A 151 -6.09 -4.85 -28.06
C LYS A 151 -5.10 -4.15 -28.99
N LEU A 152 -4.68 -2.93 -28.67
CA LEU A 152 -3.74 -2.14 -29.47
C LEU A 152 -2.28 -2.37 -29.09
N LEU A 153 -2.02 -2.78 -27.85
CA LEU A 153 -0.66 -2.89 -27.31
C LEU A 153 0.25 -3.85 -28.09
N PRO A 154 -0.17 -5.08 -28.46
CA PRO A 154 0.67 -6.00 -29.22
C PRO A 154 1.15 -5.44 -30.57
N ASP A 155 0.29 -4.70 -31.26
CA ASP A 155 0.61 -4.10 -32.56
C ASP A 155 1.47 -2.86 -32.44
N LEU A 156 1.30 -2.09 -31.35
CA LEU A 156 2.18 -0.96 -31.05
C LEU A 156 3.59 -1.44 -30.66
N LEU A 157 3.70 -2.50 -29.85
CA LEU A 157 4.98 -3.07 -29.41
C LEU A 157 5.81 -3.66 -30.55
N GLN A 158 5.20 -3.98 -31.69
CA GLN A 158 5.92 -4.33 -32.93
C GLN A 158 6.64 -3.14 -33.56
N LYS A 159 6.20 -1.90 -33.27
CA LYS A 159 6.61 -0.68 -33.98
C LYS A 159 7.36 0.31 -33.09
N ILE A 160 6.98 0.42 -31.81
CA ILE A 160 7.51 1.43 -30.90
C ILE A 160 7.81 0.84 -29.51
N PRO A 161 8.84 1.35 -28.82
CA PRO A 161 9.07 1.10 -27.40
C PRO A 161 7.93 1.66 -26.54
N ILE A 162 7.52 0.90 -25.53
CA ILE A 162 6.51 1.30 -24.54
C ILE A 162 7.05 1.05 -23.14
N VAL A 163 6.89 2.04 -22.26
CA VAL A 163 7.11 1.88 -20.82
C VAL A 163 5.76 1.88 -20.13
N LEU A 164 5.47 0.82 -19.38
CA LEU A 164 4.41 0.76 -18.39
C LEU A 164 5.03 0.93 -17.01
N TYR A 165 4.51 1.83 -16.19
CA TYR A 165 4.98 1.96 -14.82
C TYR A 165 3.83 2.07 -13.84
N SER A 166 4.02 1.56 -12.63
CA SER A 166 2.98 1.53 -11.59
C SER A 166 3.56 1.97 -10.26
N GLY A 167 2.79 2.73 -9.50
CA GLY A 167 3.05 2.94 -8.07
C GLY A 167 2.57 1.76 -7.24
N GLU A 168 3.40 1.33 -6.28
CA GLU A 168 3.12 0.18 -5.41
C GLU A 168 1.79 0.28 -4.65
N TYR A 169 1.40 1.48 -4.21
CA TYR A 169 0.26 1.72 -3.31
C TYR A 169 -0.98 2.32 -3.99
N ASP A 170 -1.01 2.38 -5.32
CA ASP A 170 -2.20 2.75 -6.07
C ASP A 170 -3.23 1.63 -6.05
N LEU A 171 -4.46 1.90 -5.61
CA LEU A 171 -5.56 0.92 -5.65
C LEU A 171 -6.28 0.94 -7.00
N THR A 172 -6.64 2.13 -7.50
CA THR A 172 -7.54 2.28 -8.65
C THR A 172 -6.92 1.75 -9.95
N CYS A 173 -5.60 1.85 -10.11
CA CYS A 173 -4.86 1.31 -11.26
C CYS A 173 -3.63 0.54 -10.78
N ASN A 174 -3.88 -0.43 -9.91
CA ASN A 174 -2.84 -1.13 -9.17
C ASN A 174 -1.89 -1.94 -10.06
N HIS A 175 -0.69 -2.19 -9.52
CA HIS A 175 0.35 -2.92 -10.22
C HIS A 175 0.02 -4.40 -10.47
N PHE A 176 -0.82 -5.04 -9.63
CA PHE A 176 -1.24 -6.43 -9.84
C PHE A 176 -2.01 -6.58 -11.16
N ALA A 177 -2.86 -5.60 -11.50
CA ALA A 177 -3.54 -5.56 -12.80
C ALA A 177 -2.54 -5.45 -13.96
N THR A 178 -1.58 -4.53 -13.83
CA THR A 178 -0.58 -4.27 -14.88
C THR A 178 0.28 -5.50 -15.13
N GLU A 179 0.78 -6.14 -14.06
CA GLU A 179 1.59 -7.35 -14.15
C GLU A 179 0.81 -8.50 -14.78
N LYS A 180 -0.42 -8.76 -14.31
CA LYS A 180 -1.28 -9.82 -14.85
C LYS A 180 -1.67 -9.59 -16.32
N MET A 181 -1.95 -8.35 -16.70
CA MET A 181 -2.19 -7.96 -18.08
C MET A 181 -0.97 -8.27 -18.94
N ILE A 182 0.24 -7.90 -18.49
CA ILE A 182 1.46 -8.17 -19.26
C ILE A 182 1.70 -9.67 -19.36
N ASP A 183 1.57 -10.41 -18.26
CA ASP A 183 1.81 -11.86 -18.21
C ASP A 183 0.88 -12.65 -19.14
N SER A 184 -0.33 -12.15 -19.39
CA SER A 184 -1.29 -12.77 -20.33
C SER A 184 -1.20 -12.23 -21.76
N MET A 185 -0.59 -11.07 -21.97
CA MET A 185 -0.46 -10.45 -23.28
C MET A 185 0.58 -11.18 -24.14
N THR A 186 0.24 -11.43 -25.41
CA THR A 186 1.17 -11.96 -26.40
C THR A 186 1.57 -10.87 -27.37
N TRP A 187 2.88 -10.65 -27.53
CA TRP A 187 3.42 -9.73 -28.53
C TRP A 187 4.73 -10.27 -29.08
N ASN A 188 5.03 -9.95 -30.34
CA ASN A 188 6.31 -10.33 -30.96
C ASN A 188 6.63 -11.85 -30.81
N ASN A 189 5.57 -12.69 -30.94
CA ASN A 189 5.56 -14.16 -30.90
C ASN A 189 5.87 -14.82 -29.54
N GLN A 190 5.71 -14.11 -28.43
CA GLN A 190 5.92 -14.64 -27.08
C GLN A 190 4.89 -14.03 -26.12
N THR A 191 4.50 -14.77 -25.09
CA THR A 191 3.53 -14.35 -24.08
C THR A 191 4.26 -13.87 -22.82
N GLY A 192 3.76 -12.82 -22.19
CA GLY A 192 4.42 -12.24 -21.03
C GLY A 192 5.88 -11.87 -21.33
N PHE A 193 6.73 -11.97 -20.32
CA PHE A 193 8.15 -11.68 -20.45
C PHE A 193 9.00 -12.89 -20.85
N ASP A 194 8.40 -13.99 -21.30
CA ASP A 194 9.11 -15.18 -21.80
C ASP A 194 9.96 -14.85 -23.01
N LEU A 195 11.06 -15.55 -23.29
CA LEU A 195 12.01 -15.29 -24.37
C LEU A 195 12.03 -16.48 -25.34
N ARG A 196 12.61 -16.27 -26.54
CA ARG A 196 12.59 -17.28 -27.62
C ARG A 196 13.33 -18.58 -27.27
N ASP A 197 14.25 -18.54 -26.32
CA ASP A 197 15.01 -19.68 -25.83
C ASP A 197 14.30 -20.45 -24.70
N GLY A 198 13.05 -20.08 -24.36
CA GLY A 198 12.27 -20.68 -23.29
C GLY A 198 12.62 -20.16 -21.89
N THR A 199 13.52 -19.17 -21.78
CA THR A 199 13.75 -18.45 -20.52
C THR A 199 12.77 -17.30 -20.38
N SER A 200 12.82 -16.55 -19.27
CA SER A 200 11.99 -15.36 -19.06
C SER A 200 12.90 -14.18 -18.73
N ALA A 201 12.60 -12.99 -19.25
CA ALA A 201 13.42 -11.81 -19.01
C ALA A 201 13.58 -11.57 -17.50
N PRO A 202 14.75 -11.17 -16.97
CA PRO A 202 14.92 -11.05 -15.53
C PRO A 202 14.14 -9.85 -14.98
N LEU A 203 13.45 -10.07 -13.85
CA LEU A 203 12.95 -8.98 -12.99
C LEU A 203 14.12 -8.53 -12.10
N VAL A 204 14.58 -7.30 -12.28
CA VAL A 204 15.76 -6.78 -11.58
C VAL A 204 15.39 -5.60 -10.70
N PRO A 205 16.14 -5.35 -9.60
CA PRO A 205 16.05 -4.09 -8.88
C PRO A 205 16.30 -2.91 -9.82
N TRP A 206 15.41 -1.94 -9.80
CA TRP A 206 15.62 -0.66 -10.47
C TRP A 206 16.30 0.30 -9.48
N ILE A 207 17.51 0.73 -9.84
CA ILE A 207 18.41 1.46 -8.95
C ILE A 207 18.55 2.89 -9.48
N VAL A 208 18.38 3.86 -8.58
CA VAL A 208 18.61 5.29 -8.85
C VAL A 208 19.49 5.82 -7.73
N ASP A 209 20.64 6.40 -8.07
CA ASP A 209 21.65 6.89 -7.13
C ASP A 209 22.04 5.83 -6.07
N ASP A 210 22.39 4.63 -6.53
CA ASP A 210 22.78 3.45 -5.71
C ASP A 210 21.69 2.89 -4.76
N GLU A 211 20.48 3.46 -4.77
CA GLU A 211 19.36 3.00 -3.96
C GLU A 211 18.38 2.15 -4.79
N PRO A 212 17.93 0.98 -4.31
CA PRO A 212 16.86 0.22 -4.94
C PRO A 212 15.52 0.94 -4.73
N VAL A 213 14.99 1.53 -5.80
CA VAL A 213 13.77 2.38 -5.75
C VAL A 213 12.56 1.72 -6.43
N GLY A 214 12.73 0.50 -6.93
CA GLY A 214 11.69 -0.24 -7.61
C GLY A 214 12.19 -1.55 -8.20
N LEU A 215 11.37 -2.12 -9.09
CA LEU A 215 11.73 -3.24 -9.94
C LEU A 215 11.56 -2.83 -11.40
N SER A 216 12.40 -3.36 -12.28
CA SER A 216 12.24 -3.20 -13.72
C SER A 216 12.42 -4.52 -14.44
N ARG A 217 11.70 -4.65 -15.55
CA ARG A 217 11.76 -5.80 -16.45
C ARG A 217 11.53 -5.36 -17.88
N THR A 218 12.38 -5.77 -18.80
CA THR A 218 12.30 -5.36 -20.20
C THR A 218 12.37 -6.56 -21.12
N ALA A 219 11.45 -6.64 -22.08
CA ALA A 219 11.52 -7.58 -23.20
C ALA A 219 10.81 -7.02 -24.42
N ARG A 220 11.42 -7.19 -25.60
CA ARG A 220 10.78 -6.97 -26.90
C ARG A 220 9.98 -5.65 -26.98
N ASN A 221 10.65 -4.54 -26.73
CA ASN A 221 10.11 -3.17 -26.74
C ASN A 221 9.15 -2.81 -25.58
N LEU A 222 8.79 -3.75 -24.71
CA LEU A 222 8.05 -3.43 -23.48
C LEU A 222 9.01 -3.35 -22.31
N THR A 223 8.96 -2.23 -21.60
CA THR A 223 9.60 -2.06 -20.28
C THR A 223 8.51 -1.89 -19.23
N TYR A 224 8.58 -2.66 -18.17
CA TYR A 224 7.76 -2.51 -16.97
C TYR A 224 8.62 -1.95 -15.83
N VAL A 225 8.08 -1.00 -15.06
CA VAL A 225 8.72 -0.43 -13.86
C VAL A 225 7.72 -0.35 -12.71
N LEU A 226 8.00 -1.05 -11.61
CA LEU A 226 7.27 -0.89 -10.35
C LEU A 226 8.01 0.11 -9.47
N PHE A 227 7.36 1.21 -9.10
CA PHE A 227 7.90 2.21 -8.18
C PHE A 227 7.55 1.86 -6.75
N TYR A 228 8.57 1.62 -5.92
CA TYR A 228 8.37 1.41 -4.49
C TYR A 228 7.86 2.67 -3.82
N ASN A 229 6.95 2.49 -2.86
CA ASN A 229 6.40 3.53 -2.02
C ASN A 229 5.67 4.67 -2.75
N ALA A 230 5.19 4.44 -3.98
CA ALA A 230 4.51 5.44 -4.80
C ALA A 230 3.00 5.18 -4.92
N SER A 231 2.24 6.26 -5.13
CA SER A 231 0.78 6.30 -5.33
C SER A 231 0.41 6.21 -6.82
N HIS A 232 -0.85 6.50 -7.14
CA HIS A 232 -1.34 6.70 -8.50
C HIS A 232 -0.54 7.75 -9.29
N MET A 233 -0.20 8.89 -8.65
CA MET A 233 0.60 9.94 -9.26
C MET A 233 2.07 9.76 -8.89
N VAL A 234 2.75 8.78 -9.50
CA VAL A 234 4.18 8.49 -9.23
C VAL A 234 5.07 9.75 -9.24
N PRO A 235 4.97 10.70 -10.21
CA PRO A 235 5.78 11.91 -10.19
C PRO A 235 5.49 12.86 -9.02
N TYR A 236 4.28 12.82 -8.46
CA TYR A 236 3.92 13.58 -7.26
C TYR A 236 4.68 13.04 -6.04
N ASN A 237 4.80 11.71 -5.89
CA ASN A 237 5.61 11.15 -4.78
C ASN A 237 7.11 11.28 -5.03
N TYR A 238 7.57 11.02 -6.25
CA TYR A 238 9.00 10.94 -6.59
C TYR A 238 9.34 11.57 -7.94
N ALA A 239 9.33 12.90 -8.00
CA ALA A 239 9.64 13.66 -9.21
C ALA A 239 11.03 13.36 -9.80
N TYR A 240 12.05 13.17 -8.97
CA TYR A 240 13.40 12.84 -9.46
C TYR A 240 13.47 11.45 -10.08
N ARG A 241 12.91 10.43 -9.41
CA ARG A 241 12.88 9.05 -9.91
C ARG A 241 12.11 8.96 -11.23
N SER A 242 10.95 9.61 -11.31
CA SER A 242 10.15 9.62 -12.55
C SER A 242 10.87 10.32 -13.71
N ARG A 243 11.64 11.38 -13.44
CA ARG A 243 12.52 12.00 -14.43
C ARG A 243 13.63 11.05 -14.89
N THR A 244 14.26 10.33 -13.97
CA THR A 244 15.30 9.34 -14.32
C THR A 244 14.74 8.27 -15.24
N MET A 245 13.57 7.68 -14.93
CA MET A 245 12.88 6.74 -15.82
C MET A 245 12.60 7.35 -17.21
N LEU A 246 12.16 8.62 -17.26
CA LEU A 246 11.93 9.30 -18.55
C LEU A 246 13.24 9.45 -19.35
N HIS A 247 14.33 9.83 -18.69
CA HIS A 247 15.63 9.94 -19.35
C HIS A 247 16.16 8.59 -19.85
N GLU A 248 15.95 7.51 -19.08
CA GLU A 248 16.27 6.14 -19.49
C GLU A 248 15.47 5.74 -20.74
N PHE A 249 14.16 5.98 -20.74
CA PHE A 249 13.29 5.70 -21.88
C PHE A 249 13.69 6.47 -23.13
N MET A 250 14.01 7.76 -22.98
CA MET A 250 14.46 8.63 -24.07
C MET A 250 15.93 8.40 -24.45
N GLN A 251 16.63 7.49 -23.75
CA GLN A 251 18.05 7.20 -23.95
C GLN A 251 18.98 8.42 -23.76
N LEU A 252 18.54 9.41 -22.97
CA LEU A 252 19.28 10.65 -22.69
C LEU A 252 20.44 10.45 -21.70
N ASN A 253 20.45 9.33 -20.96
CA ASN A 253 21.52 9.00 -20.02
C ASN A 253 22.88 8.77 -20.69
N SER A 254 22.91 8.61 -22.01
CA SER A 254 24.14 8.50 -22.80
C SER A 254 24.94 9.82 -22.87
N SER A 255 24.35 10.97 -22.50
CA SER A 255 25.01 12.29 -22.56
C SER A 255 25.56 12.79 -21.22
N PHE A 256 25.18 12.19 -20.08
CA PHE A 256 25.65 12.59 -18.75
C PHE A 256 26.71 11.65 -18.15
N ASN A 257 26.92 10.47 -18.75
CA ASN A 257 27.93 9.49 -18.32
C ASN A 257 29.06 9.28 -19.33
N ALA A 258 29.17 10.14 -20.36
CA ALA A 258 30.23 10.07 -21.37
C ALA A 258 31.65 10.43 -20.85
N ASP A 259 31.83 10.55 -19.53
CA ASP A 259 33.14 10.74 -18.88
C ASP A 259 33.38 9.77 -17.70
N GLN A 260 32.67 8.63 -17.65
CA GLN A 260 32.99 7.54 -16.71
C GLN A 260 33.15 6.15 -17.36
N THR A 261 33.03 6.04 -18.68
CA THR A 261 33.43 4.82 -19.41
C THR A 261 34.91 4.87 -19.77
N ALA A 262 35.78 4.84 -18.76
CA ALA A 262 37.19 4.59 -18.95
C ALA A 262 37.82 3.71 -17.85
N GLU A 263 37.05 2.94 -17.07
CA GLU A 263 37.65 1.86 -16.26
C GLU A 263 36.64 0.85 -15.70
N TYR A 264 35.85 0.17 -16.54
CA TYR A 264 35.31 -1.14 -16.14
C TYR A 264 34.95 -2.01 -17.34
N GLY A 265 35.98 -2.33 -18.12
CA GLY A 265 35.92 -3.29 -19.21
C GLY A 265 37.00 -4.34 -19.04
N THR A 266 36.77 -5.33 -18.17
CA THR A 266 37.56 -6.57 -18.24
C THR A 266 36.66 -7.78 -18.09
N VAL A 267 36.51 -8.49 -19.20
CA VAL A 267 36.01 -9.85 -19.31
C VAL A 267 36.82 -10.74 -18.36
N VAL A 268 36.19 -11.28 -17.32
CA VAL A 268 36.82 -12.29 -16.47
C VAL A 268 36.81 -13.62 -17.22
N ASN A 269 37.94 -13.92 -17.86
CA ASN A 269 38.24 -15.22 -18.42
C ASN A 269 38.51 -16.21 -17.27
N MET A 270 37.56 -17.09 -16.98
CA MET A 270 37.73 -18.19 -16.01
C MET A 270 38.59 -19.29 -16.62
N ASN A 271 39.91 -19.13 -16.61
CA ASN A 271 40.88 -20.24 -16.65
C ASN A 271 42.27 -19.73 -16.24
N GLN A 272 42.80 -20.30 -15.14
CA GLN A 272 44.17 -20.27 -14.55
C GLN A 272 44.16 -19.93 -13.03
N PRO A 273 45.14 -20.43 -12.23
CA PRO A 273 44.86 -21.16 -10.98
C PRO A 273 44.80 -20.30 -9.71
N LYS A 274 43.96 -20.75 -8.77
CA LYS A 274 43.78 -20.15 -7.44
C LYS A 274 45.10 -20.06 -6.67
N SER A 275 45.47 -18.84 -6.28
CA SER A 275 46.51 -18.60 -5.28
C SER A 275 46.03 -19.06 -3.89
N ARG A 276 46.96 -19.67 -3.13
CA ARG A 276 46.74 -20.20 -1.78
C ARG A 276 46.38 -19.07 -0.82
N ILE A 277 45.16 -19.10 -0.29
CA ILE A 277 44.78 -18.34 0.90
C ILE A 277 45.43 -19.02 2.12
N ASP A 278 46.20 -18.24 2.87
CA ASP A 278 46.97 -18.69 4.01
C ASP A 278 46.04 -19.05 5.19
N LYS A 279 46.00 -20.34 5.57
CA LYS A 279 45.07 -20.92 6.56
C LYS A 279 45.31 -20.43 8.00
N ARG A 280 46.15 -19.43 8.23
CA ARG A 280 46.52 -18.93 9.57
C ARG A 280 45.64 -17.80 10.10
N ILE A 281 44.85 -17.13 9.26
CA ILE A 281 44.00 -15.99 9.69
C ILE A 281 42.67 -16.45 10.30
N ILE A 282 42.19 -17.66 10.00
CA ILE A 282 40.90 -18.18 10.50
C ILE A 282 40.97 -18.66 11.96
N LEU A 283 42.17 -18.93 12.51
CA LEU A 283 42.30 -19.56 13.83
C LEU A 283 42.27 -18.57 15.03
N ILE A 284 42.36 -17.25 14.79
CA ILE A 284 42.50 -16.26 15.87
C ILE A 284 41.17 -15.55 16.20
N GLY A 285 40.21 -15.50 15.26
CA GLY A 285 38.94 -14.76 15.45
C GLY A 285 37.80 -15.54 16.12
N LEU A 286 37.83 -16.89 16.05
CA LEU A 286 36.75 -17.73 16.58
C LEU A 286 36.64 -17.79 18.12
N PRO A 287 37.74 -17.79 18.91
CA PRO A 287 37.63 -17.79 20.37
C PRO A 287 37.05 -16.48 20.93
N SER A 288 37.39 -15.34 20.30
CA SER A 288 36.97 -14.02 20.76
C SER A 288 35.47 -13.78 20.59
N ILE A 289 34.87 -14.29 19.51
CA ILE A 289 33.43 -14.16 19.25
C ILE A 289 32.61 -14.98 20.24
N ILE A 290 33.07 -16.18 20.59
CA ILE A 290 32.38 -17.05 21.58
C ILE A 290 32.39 -16.41 22.97
N ILE A 291 33.50 -15.78 23.37
CA ILE A 291 33.61 -15.09 24.65
C ILE A 291 32.66 -13.89 24.70
N ILE A 292 32.56 -13.11 23.63
CA ILE A 292 31.64 -11.96 23.55
C ILE A 292 30.18 -12.42 23.67
N ILE A 293 29.78 -13.46 22.94
CA ILE A 293 28.42 -14.01 23.01
C ILE A 293 28.11 -14.50 24.44
N ALA A 294 29.04 -15.22 25.08
CA ALA A 294 28.84 -15.71 26.45
C ALA A 294 28.67 -14.57 27.47
N LEU A 295 29.45 -13.48 27.35
CA LEU A 295 29.35 -12.32 28.22
C LEU A 295 28.02 -11.56 28.02
N VAL A 296 27.57 -11.41 26.79
CA VAL A 296 26.28 -10.78 26.47
C VAL A 296 25.11 -11.63 27.01
N SER A 297 25.17 -12.95 26.84
CA SER A 297 24.16 -13.86 27.40
C SER A 297 24.12 -13.83 28.93
N LEU A 298 25.27 -13.75 29.60
CA LEU A 298 25.35 -13.67 31.05
C LEU A 298 24.77 -12.33 31.56
N ALA A 299 25.10 -11.21 30.91
CA ALA A 299 24.56 -9.90 31.25
C ALA A 299 23.03 -9.86 31.08
N TRP A 300 22.52 -10.42 29.98
CA TRP A 300 21.08 -10.52 29.74
C TRP A 300 20.38 -11.39 30.78
N PHE A 301 20.99 -12.52 31.18
CA PHE A 301 20.45 -13.39 32.23
C PHE A 301 20.39 -12.69 33.60
N VAL A 302 21.41 -11.89 33.95
CA VAL A 302 21.42 -11.12 35.21
C VAL A 302 20.31 -10.07 35.21
N VAL A 303 20.13 -9.33 34.11
CA VAL A 303 19.04 -8.33 33.97
C VAL A 303 17.67 -9.00 34.04
N TRP A 304 17.49 -10.11 33.33
CA TRP A 304 16.24 -10.88 33.37
C TRP A 304 15.92 -11.39 34.78
N LYS A 305 16.92 -11.91 35.51
CA LYS A 305 16.76 -12.38 36.90
C LYS A 305 16.43 -11.22 37.85
N GLN A 306 17.03 -10.05 37.67
CA GLN A 306 16.68 -8.84 38.46
C GLN A 306 15.23 -8.41 38.21
N GLN A 307 14.75 -8.46 36.96
CA GLN A 307 13.34 -8.16 36.64
C GLN A 307 12.37 -9.17 37.25
N GLN A 308 12.70 -10.47 37.26
CA GLN A 308 11.86 -11.49 37.90
C GLN A 308 11.75 -11.29 39.42
N ILE A 309 12.86 -10.93 40.09
CA ILE A 309 12.85 -10.62 41.54
C ILE A 309 11.98 -9.39 41.82
N GLY A 310 12.07 -8.35 40.98
CA GLY A 310 11.24 -7.14 41.09
C GLY A 310 9.74 -7.42 40.91
N ILE A 311 9.39 -8.29 39.94
CA ILE A 311 8.00 -8.71 39.71
C ILE A 311 7.47 -9.51 40.91
N HIS A 312 8.27 -10.43 41.48
CA HIS A 312 7.85 -11.18 42.67
C HIS A 312 7.63 -10.28 43.90
N THR A 313 8.48 -9.27 44.13
CA THR A 313 8.31 -8.31 45.24
C THR A 313 7.13 -7.36 45.02
N LEU A 314 6.83 -7.00 43.77
CA LEU A 314 5.64 -6.22 43.43
C LEU A 314 4.36 -7.04 43.66
N LEU A 315 4.34 -8.30 43.23
CA LEU A 315 3.20 -9.20 43.40
C LEU A 315 2.95 -9.55 44.87
N SER A 316 3.99 -9.68 45.70
CA SER A 316 3.81 -9.90 47.15
C SER A 316 3.22 -8.68 47.84
N ARG A 317 3.67 -7.46 47.50
CA ARG A 317 3.07 -6.20 48.00
C ARG A 317 1.63 -6.00 47.54
N ILE A 318 1.32 -6.34 46.30
CA ILE A 318 -0.06 -6.30 45.78
C ILE A 318 -0.95 -7.30 46.56
N ARG A 319 -0.43 -8.49 46.89
CA ARG A 319 -1.13 -9.51 47.66
C ARG A 319 -1.35 -9.13 49.14
N GLU A 320 -0.43 -8.39 49.75
CA GLU A 320 -0.63 -7.79 51.08
C GLU A 320 -1.70 -6.69 51.03
N LEU A 321 -1.67 -5.80 50.03
CA LEU A 321 -2.64 -4.71 49.88
C LEU A 321 -4.07 -5.21 49.59
N TRP A 322 -4.22 -6.06 48.57
CA TRP A 322 -4.81 -7.39 48.72
C TRP A 322 -5.69 -7.72 49.95
N SER A 323 -5.06 -8.52 50.81
CA SER A 323 -5.57 -9.03 52.07
C SER A 323 -6.02 -7.93 53.02
N HIS A 324 -5.28 -6.81 53.10
CA HIS A 324 -5.61 -5.73 54.02
C HIS A 324 -6.90 -5.00 53.63
N LYS A 325 -7.21 -4.86 52.33
CA LYS A 325 -8.49 -4.30 51.85
C LYS A 325 -9.66 -5.25 52.07
N CYS A 326 -9.46 -6.56 51.91
CA CYS A 326 -10.51 -7.55 52.17
C CYS A 326 -10.89 -7.61 53.66
N ASP A 327 -9.94 -7.54 54.60
CA ASP A 327 -10.25 -7.52 56.04
C ASP A 327 -11.01 -6.27 56.47
N VAL A 328 -10.69 -5.10 55.90
CA VAL A 328 -11.40 -3.85 56.20
C VAL A 328 -12.83 -3.85 55.65
N GLN A 329 -13.06 -4.42 54.46
CA GLN A 329 -14.43 -4.57 53.92
C GLN A 329 -15.27 -5.61 54.68
N LEU A 330 -14.67 -6.70 55.16
CA LEU A 330 -15.36 -7.70 55.99
C LEU A 330 -15.74 -7.13 57.37
N GLN A 331 -14.89 -6.32 57.99
CA GLN A 331 -15.23 -5.65 59.26
C GLN A 331 -16.35 -4.60 59.08
N GLN A 332 -16.39 -3.87 57.96
CA GLN A 332 -17.48 -2.91 57.70
C GLN A 332 -18.84 -3.59 57.43
N LEU A 333 -18.84 -4.76 56.77
CA LEU A 333 -20.07 -5.52 56.53
C LEU A 333 -20.65 -6.13 57.81
N VAL A 334 -19.81 -6.64 58.73
CA VAL A 334 -20.26 -7.18 60.03
C VAL A 334 -20.82 -6.08 60.95
N VAL A 335 -20.27 -4.86 60.91
CA VAL A 335 -20.82 -3.73 61.69
C VAL A 335 -22.20 -3.30 61.17
N SER A 336 -22.43 -3.37 59.85
CA SER A 336 -23.72 -2.98 59.25
C SER A 336 -24.86 -3.98 59.50
N SER A 337 -24.55 -5.28 59.62
CA SER A 337 -25.58 -6.30 59.88
C SER A 337 -26.03 -6.30 61.35
N VAL A 338 -25.15 -5.96 62.30
CA VAL A 338 -25.50 -5.89 63.74
C VAL A 338 -26.35 -4.66 64.07
N THR A 339 -26.31 -3.59 63.27
CA THR A 339 -27.12 -2.37 63.51
C THR A 339 -28.54 -2.43 62.95
N ASN A 340 -28.84 -3.33 62.00
CA ASN A 340 -30.17 -3.44 61.39
C ASN A 340 -31.12 -4.36 62.19
N ASP A 341 -30.62 -5.36 62.91
CA ASP A 341 -31.44 -6.25 63.75
C ASP A 341 -31.93 -5.60 65.06
N ALA A 342 -31.47 -4.38 65.39
CA ALA A 342 -31.87 -3.66 66.61
C ALA A 342 -32.93 -2.56 66.38
N LYS A 343 -33.44 -2.36 65.16
CA LYS A 343 -34.45 -1.33 64.84
C LYS A 343 -35.80 -1.86 64.36
N GLU A 344 -36.00 -3.18 64.30
CA GLU A 344 -37.26 -3.79 63.83
C GLU A 344 -38.32 -4.01 64.94
N ASN A 345 -38.14 -3.44 66.12
CA ASN A 345 -39.19 -3.35 67.12
C ASN A 345 -39.26 -1.92 67.61
N VAL A 346 -40.22 -1.15 67.08
CA VAL A 346 -41.03 -0.13 67.77
C VAL A 346 -41.74 0.78 66.73
N HIS A 347 -43.08 0.76 66.80
CA HIS A 347 -44.07 1.69 66.23
C HIS A 347 -44.62 1.50 64.80
N ALA A 348 -45.73 0.75 64.78
CA ALA A 348 -46.92 0.96 63.94
C ALA A 348 -47.58 2.33 64.15
N PHE A 349 -48.07 2.93 63.05
CA PHE A 349 -49.40 3.52 62.79
C PHE A 349 -49.33 4.65 61.73
N GLY A 350 -50.26 4.64 60.77
CA GLY A 350 -50.78 5.87 60.15
C GLY A 350 -50.60 6.07 58.64
N ASP A 351 -51.53 5.49 57.88
CA ASP A 351 -52.43 6.19 56.93
C ASP A 351 -51.96 6.95 55.66
N THR A 352 -52.45 6.41 54.53
CA THR A 352 -53.20 7.05 53.42
C THR A 352 -52.53 7.95 52.34
N ALA A 353 -52.53 7.39 51.12
CA ALA A 353 -53.37 7.76 49.96
C ALA A 353 -52.85 8.65 48.80
N LEU A 354 -53.29 8.18 47.61
CA LEU A 354 -53.75 8.89 46.39
C LEU A 354 -52.79 9.11 45.19
N VAL A 355 -53.02 8.22 44.21
CA VAL A 355 -53.11 8.32 42.72
C VAL A 355 -51.83 8.56 41.92
#